data_AF-A0AA41RA09-F1
#
_entry.id   AF-A0AA41RA09-F1
#
_cell.length_a   1.000
_cell.length_b   1.000
_cell.length_c   1.000
_cell.angle_alpha   90.00
_cell.angle_beta   90.00
_cell.angle_gamma   90.00
#
_symmetry.space_group_name_H-M   'P 1'
#
loop_
_entity.id
_entity.type
_entity.pdbx_description
1 polymer ?
#
loop_
_entity_poly.entity_id
_entity_poly.type
_entity_poly.pdbx_seq_one_letter_code
_entity_poly.pdbx_strand_id
1 'polypeptide(L)'
;MKLRYMIDSILVDPKAAVPEYRPVGVWVQGPGPGLDIEMFYPNNSRGDIQDRREQAHWIINRLVESDALTIPDDFLEYHRQSRSPYDGVFSEQVETGEYPSVNACGLAVLQFLKIPA
;
A
#
# COMPACT_ATOMS: atom_id res chain seq x y z
N MET A 1 4.36 -18.21 8.84
CA MET A 1 3.88 -16.84 9.07
C MET A 1 3.01 -16.48 7.87
N LYS A 2 1.83 -15.89 8.07
CA LYS A 2 1.01 -15.39 6.95
C LYS A 2 1.10 -13.88 6.94
N LEU A 3 1.59 -13.34 5.83
CA LEU A 3 1.58 -11.92 5.53
C LEU A 3 0.40 -11.62 4.61
N ARG A 4 -0.08 -10.38 4.64
CA ARG A 4 -1.05 -9.86 3.68
C ARG A 4 -0.44 -8.66 2.99
N TYR A 5 -0.63 -8.53 1.69
CA TYR A 5 -0.22 -7.31 0.99
C TYR A 5 -1.29 -6.84 0.00
N MET A 6 -1.26 -5.54 -0.27
CA MET A 6 -2.06 -4.91 -1.32
C MET A 6 -1.20 -3.93 -2.11
N ILE A 7 -1.46 -3.83 -3.41
CA ILE A 7 -0.74 -2.94 -4.32
C ILE A 7 -1.46 -1.59 -4.34
N ASP A 8 -0.72 -0.51 -4.08
CA ASP A 8 -1.18 0.86 -4.25
C ASP A 8 -1.00 1.27 -5.71
N SER A 9 -2.08 1.72 -6.35
CA SER A 9 -2.08 2.20 -7.74
C SER A 9 -2.74 3.57 -7.85
N ILE A 10 -2.26 4.39 -8.78
CA ILE A 10 -2.85 5.69 -9.10
C ILE A 10 -3.51 5.67 -10.48
N LEU A 11 -4.50 6.54 -10.65
CA LEU A 11 -5.12 6.79 -11.95
C LEU A 11 -4.12 7.48 -12.89
N VAL A 12 -3.92 6.93 -14.07
CA VAL A 12 -2.95 7.44 -15.06
C VAL A 12 -3.47 8.69 -15.74
N ASP A 13 -4.71 8.64 -16.24
CA ASP A 13 -5.37 9.77 -16.88
C ASP A 13 -6.80 9.92 -16.37
N PRO A 14 -7.08 10.95 -15.55
CA PRO A 14 -8.43 11.24 -15.06
C PRO A 14 -9.46 11.58 -16.13
N LYS A 15 -9.01 11.92 -17.34
CA LYS A 15 -9.87 12.28 -18.47
C LYS A 15 -10.14 11.11 -19.41
N ALA A 16 -9.46 9.98 -19.22
CA ALA A 16 -9.65 8.82 -20.07
C ALA A 16 -11.07 8.26 -19.90
N ALA A 17 -11.68 7.85 -21.01
CA ALA A 17 -13.00 7.22 -21.00
C ALA A 17 -13.00 5.88 -20.26
N VAL A 18 -11.86 5.20 -20.24
CA VAL A 18 -11.62 3.98 -19.46
C VAL A 18 -10.49 4.27 -18.47
N PRO A 19 -10.73 4.12 -17.16
CA PRO A 19 -9.71 4.38 -16.16
C PRO A 19 -8.60 3.34 -16.24
N GLU A 20 -7.36 3.81 -16.40
CA GLU A 20 -6.16 2.98 -16.32
C GLU A 20 -5.44 3.28 -15.01
N TYR A 21 -5.10 2.23 -14.26
CA TYR A 21 -4.41 2.34 -12.99
C TYR A 21 -2.99 1.77 -13.10
N ARG A 22 -2.03 2.51 -12.55
CA ARG A 22 -0.62 2.09 -12.53
C ARG A 22 -0.14 1.89 -11.11
N PRO A 23 0.53 0.76 -10.81
CA PRO A 23 1.15 0.52 -9.52
C PRO A 23 2.21 1.56 -9.17
N VAL A 24 2.20 2.01 -7.91
CA VAL A 24 3.13 3.00 -7.36
C VAL A 24 3.77 2.53 -6.05
N GLY A 25 3.20 1.56 -5.36
CA GLY A 25 3.74 1.03 -4.11
C GLY A 25 3.02 -0.22 -3.64
N VAL A 26 3.44 -0.72 -2.49
CA VAL A 26 2.84 -1.89 -1.85
C VAL A 26 2.72 -1.65 -0.35
N TRP A 27 1.59 -2.06 0.22
CA TRP A 27 1.35 -2.09 1.65
C TRP A 27 1.40 -3.54 2.10
N VAL A 28 2.15 -3.82 3.16
CA VAL A 28 2.32 -5.17 3.70
C VAL A 28 1.95 -5.14 5.18
N GLN A 29 1.06 -6.04 5.57
CA GLN A 29 0.69 -6.30 6.95
C GLN A 29 1.24 -7.65 7.38
N GLY A 30 1.95 -7.69 8.49
CA GLY A 30 2.40 -8.92 9.08
C GLY A 30 1.36 -9.61 9.96
N PRO A 31 1.74 -10.72 10.61
CA PRO A 31 0.82 -11.59 11.32
C PRO A 31 0.38 -11.04 12.69
N GLY A 32 1.01 -9.96 13.17
CA GLY A 32 0.80 -9.46 14.52
C GLY A 32 -0.54 -8.71 14.66
N PRO A 33 -1.15 -8.73 15.86
CA PRO A 33 -2.35 -7.92 16.13
C PRO A 33 -2.06 -6.41 16.26
N GLY A 34 -0.79 -6.01 16.24
CA GLY A 34 -0.34 -4.64 16.43
C GLY A 34 -0.38 -3.79 15.15
N LEU A 35 0.23 -2.60 15.20
CA LEU A 35 0.58 -1.77 14.03
C LEU A 35 1.70 -2.40 13.19
N ASP A 36 1.47 -3.61 12.74
CA ASP A 36 2.32 -4.38 11.86
C ASP A 36 1.91 -4.08 10.40
N ILE A 37 2.08 -2.81 9.98
CA ILE A 37 1.91 -2.39 8.59
C ILE A 37 3.13 -1.59 8.17
N GLU A 38 3.70 -1.96 7.03
CA GLU A 38 4.74 -1.19 6.36
C GLU A 38 4.36 -0.92 4.90
N MET A 39 4.81 0.22 4.38
CA MET A 39 4.55 0.62 3.00
C MET A 39 5.86 0.85 2.25
N PHE A 40 5.94 0.32 1.05
CA PHE A 40 7.13 0.33 0.22
C PHE A 40 6.83 1.04 -1.08
N TYR A 41 7.59 2.10 -1.35
CA TYR A 41 7.50 2.90 -2.56
C TYR A 41 8.88 2.99 -3.22
N PRO A 42 8.97 3.07 -4.55
CA PRO A 42 10.23 3.27 -5.23
C PRO A 42 10.91 4.56 -4.78
N ASN A 43 12.24 4.52 -4.63
CA ASN A 43 13.01 5.70 -4.31
C ASN A 43 13.37 6.47 -5.60
N ASN A 44 12.37 7.09 -6.23
CA ASN A 44 12.55 7.93 -7.42
C ASN A 44 11.94 9.32 -7.25
N SER A 45 12.24 10.21 -8.20
CA SER A 45 11.88 11.64 -8.14
C SER A 45 10.50 11.95 -8.74
N ARG A 46 9.68 10.94 -9.04
CA ARG A 46 8.37 11.21 -9.63
C ARG A 46 7.42 11.76 -8.57
N GLY A 47 6.86 12.95 -8.84
CA GLY A 47 5.98 13.63 -7.91
C GLY A 47 4.77 12.78 -7.50
N ASP A 48 4.18 12.05 -8.46
CA ASP A 48 3.04 11.17 -8.20
C ASP A 48 3.34 10.04 -7.20
N ILE A 49 4.54 9.46 -7.21
CA ILE A 49 4.97 8.44 -6.24
C ILE A 49 5.32 9.10 -4.90
N GLN A 50 5.93 10.28 -4.90
CA GLN A 50 6.26 11.02 -3.68
C GLN A 50 5.01 11.41 -2.91
N ASP A 51 4.01 11.97 -3.60
CA ASP A 51 2.72 12.35 -3.01
C ASP A 51 2.05 11.14 -2.35
N ARG A 52 2.12 9.96 -2.99
CA ARG A 52 1.55 8.71 -2.43
C ARG A 52 2.31 8.22 -1.22
N ARG A 53 3.64 8.27 -1.25
CA ARG A 53 4.48 7.92 -0.10
C ARG A 53 4.19 8.85 1.09
N GLU A 54 4.03 10.15 0.85
CA GLU A 54 3.69 11.12 1.90
C GLU A 54 2.30 10.86 2.49
N GLN A 55 1.29 10.63 1.65
CA GLN A 55 -0.05 10.26 2.11
C GLN A 55 -0.04 8.99 2.95
N ALA A 56 0.72 7.97 2.55
CA ALA A 56 0.87 6.73 3.30
C ALA A 56 1.49 7.01 4.69
N HIS A 57 2.57 7.79 4.75
CA HIS A 57 3.18 8.19 6.02
C HIS A 57 2.21 8.98 6.90
N TRP A 58 1.38 9.87 6.35
CA TRP A 58 0.37 10.59 7.13
C TRP A 58 -0.67 9.65 7.75
N ILE A 59 -1.05 8.57 7.07
CA ILE A 59 -1.99 7.58 7.62
C ILE A 59 -1.35 6.87 8.82
N ILE A 60 -0.10 6.40 8.69
CA ILE A 60 0.59 5.73 9.79
C ILE A 60 0.84 6.70 10.96
N ASN A 61 1.28 7.92 10.68
CA ASN A 61 1.49 8.92 11.73
C ASN A 61 0.19 9.19 12.49
N ARG A 62 -0.95 9.32 11.79
CA ARG A 62 -2.25 9.51 12.47
C ARG A 62 -2.63 8.33 13.36
N LEU A 63 -2.32 7.09 12.96
CA LEU A 63 -2.56 5.92 13.80
C LEU A 63 -1.69 5.97 15.06
N VAL A 64 -0.41 6.30 14.90
CA VAL A 64 0.55 6.45 16.02
C VAL A 64 0.13 7.60 16.95
N GLU A 65 -0.24 8.76 16.41
CA GLU A 65 -0.71 9.93 17.16
C GLU A 65 -2.02 9.68 17.91
N SER A 66 -2.83 8.71 17.46
CA SER A 66 -4.07 8.31 18.13
C SER A 66 -3.84 7.28 19.24
N ASP A 67 -2.58 7.02 19.63
CA ASP A 67 -2.18 5.96 20.56
C ASP A 67 -2.73 4.58 20.18
N ALA A 68 -2.90 4.32 18.87
CA ALA A 68 -3.40 3.04 18.42
C ALA A 68 -2.33 1.96 18.67
N LEU A 69 -2.65 0.97 19.49
CA LEU A 69 -1.73 -0.16 19.76
C LEU A 69 -1.96 -1.33 18.78
N THR A 70 -3.13 -1.35 18.16
CA THR A 70 -3.63 -2.42 17.30
C THR A 70 -4.50 -1.81 16.22
N ILE A 71 -4.54 -2.46 15.05
CA ILE A 71 -5.45 -2.11 13.98
C ILE A 71 -6.57 -3.16 13.90
N PRO A 72 -7.81 -2.77 13.57
CA PRO A 72 -8.86 -3.74 13.27
C PRO A 72 -8.43 -4.71 12.17
N ASP A 73 -8.88 -5.96 12.25
CA ASP A 73 -8.54 -7.00 11.26
C ASP A 73 -8.98 -6.63 9.83
N ASP A 74 -10.05 -5.83 9.71
CA ASP A 74 -10.61 -5.35 8.46
C ASP A 74 -10.04 -4.00 8.01
N PHE A 75 -9.06 -3.42 8.72
CA PHE A 75 -8.52 -2.09 8.42
C PHE A 75 -8.07 -1.95 6.97
N LEU A 76 -7.31 -2.91 6.43
CA LEU A 76 -6.85 -2.87 5.04
C LEU A 76 -8.01 -2.92 4.05
N GLU A 77 -9.04 -3.71 4.35
CA GLU A 77 -10.21 -3.85 3.50
C GLU A 77 -11.05 -2.57 3.51
N TYR A 78 -11.30 -2.03 4.70
CA TYR A 78 -11.94 -0.73 4.86
C TYR A 78 -11.14 0.37 4.15
N HIS A 79 -9.82 0.40 4.31
CA HIS A 79 -8.96 1.38 3.65
C HIS A 79 -9.05 1.27 2.13
N ARG A 80 -9.00 0.04 1.59
CA ARG A 80 -9.18 -0.25 0.16
C ARG A 80 -10.53 0.27 -0.37
N GLN A 81 -11.63 -0.04 0.32
CA GLN A 81 -12.98 0.35 -0.11
C GLN A 81 -13.24 1.86 0.04
N SER A 82 -12.61 2.51 1.01
CA SER A 82 -12.74 3.95 1.25
C SER A 82 -12.01 4.81 0.20
N ARG A 83 -11.13 4.21 -0.62
CA ARG A 83 -10.34 4.94 -1.60
C ARG A 83 -11.22 5.41 -2.76
N SER A 84 -11.17 6.70 -3.03
CA SER A 84 -11.79 7.30 -4.22
C SER A 84 -11.13 6.75 -5.50
N PRO A 85 -11.90 6.23 -6.47
CA PRO A 85 -11.35 5.78 -7.76
C PRO A 85 -10.64 6.87 -8.56
N TYR A 86 -10.89 8.15 -8.26
CA TYR A 86 -10.20 9.30 -8.86
C TYR A 86 -8.80 9.52 -8.30
N ASP A 87 -8.54 9.07 -7.06
CA ASP A 87 -7.23 9.15 -6.41
C ASP A 87 -6.36 7.91 -6.67
N GLY A 88 -6.97 6.82 -7.16
CA GLY A 88 -6.31 5.54 -7.35
C GLY A 88 -7.10 4.37 -6.76
N VAL A 89 -6.49 3.20 -6.75
CA VAL A 89 -7.09 1.96 -6.23
C VAL A 89 -6.04 1.14 -5.50
N PHE A 90 -6.48 0.41 -4.49
CA PHE A 90 -5.71 -0.69 -3.93
C PHE A 90 -6.17 -2.00 -4.56
N SER A 91 -5.23 -2.92 -4.83
CA SER A 91 -5.58 -4.28 -5.25
C SER A 91 -6.35 -5.03 -4.16
N GLU A 92 -6.94 -6.16 -4.52
CA GLU A 92 -7.34 -7.13 -3.52
C GLU A 92 -6.13 -7.56 -2.67
N GLN A 93 -6.43 -7.95 -1.43
CA GLN A 93 -5.42 -8.42 -0.50
C GLN A 93 -4.95 -9.82 -0.91
N VAL A 94 -3.63 -10.00 -0.95
CA VAL A 94 -3.02 -11.30 -1.22
C VAL A 94 -2.44 -11.83 0.08
N GLU A 95 -2.92 -12.99 0.53
CA GLU A 95 -2.28 -13.74 1.61
C GLU A 95 -1.07 -14.51 1.07
N THR A 96 0.07 -14.42 1.74
CA THR A 96 1.27 -15.17 1.37
C THR A 96 2.04 -15.67 2.58
N GLY A 97 2.58 -16.89 2.47
CA GLY A 97 3.54 -17.46 3.42
C GLY A 97 4.94 -17.62 2.83
N GLU A 98 5.17 -17.07 1.62
CA GLU A 98 6.40 -17.29 0.85
C GLU A 98 7.58 -16.45 1.38
N TYR A 99 7.29 -15.33 2.04
CA TYR A 99 8.30 -14.39 2.49
C TYR A 99 8.58 -14.52 3.99
N PRO A 100 9.86 -14.44 4.40
CA PRO A 100 10.26 -14.60 5.80
C PRO A 100 9.96 -13.37 6.67
N SER A 101 9.69 -12.21 6.08
CA SER A 101 9.44 -10.95 6.78
C SER A 101 8.61 -9.98 5.94
N VAL A 102 8.02 -8.98 6.61
CA VAL A 102 7.29 -7.85 5.98
C VAL A 102 8.19 -7.14 4.97
N ASN A 103 9.41 -6.78 5.37
CA ASN A 103 10.39 -6.14 4.49
C ASN A 103 10.77 -7.00 3.27
N ALA A 104 10.96 -8.31 3.44
CA ALA A 104 11.26 -9.21 2.32
C ALA A 104 10.09 -9.28 1.32
N CYS A 105 8.85 -9.35 1.83
CA CYS A 105 7.65 -9.31 1.00
C CYS A 105 7.53 -7.99 0.24
N GLY A 106 7.65 -6.85 0.95
CA GLY A 106 7.50 -5.53 0.38
C GLY A 106 8.50 -5.26 -0.75
N LEU A 107 9.78 -5.54 -0.52
CA LEU A 107 10.82 -5.35 -1.53
C LEU A 107 10.65 -6.29 -2.74
N ALA A 108 10.30 -7.57 -2.51
CA ALA A 108 10.11 -8.52 -3.60
C ALA A 108 8.91 -8.15 -4.49
N VAL A 109 7.77 -7.80 -3.88
CA VAL A 109 6.58 -7.36 -4.62
C VAL A 109 6.87 -6.04 -5.35
N LEU A 110 7.52 -5.08 -4.68
CA LEU A 110 7.88 -3.81 -5.31
C LEU A 110 8.79 -4.00 -6.53
N GLN A 111 9.77 -4.91 -6.44
CA GLN A 111 10.65 -5.26 -7.54
C GLN A 111 9.89 -5.96 -8.68
N PHE A 112 8.95 -6.85 -8.36
CA PHE A 112 8.10 -7.54 -9.33
C PHE A 112 7.24 -6.57 -10.15
N LEU A 113 6.73 -5.51 -9.52
CA LEU A 113 5.90 -4.50 -10.19
C LEU A 113 6.64 -3.68 -11.26
N LYS A 114 7.98 -3.72 -11.27
CA LYS A 114 8.84 -3.00 -12.26
C LYS A 114 8.40 -1.54 -12.46
N ILE A 115 8.11 -0.85 -11.37
CA ILE A 115 7.58 0.51 -11.41
C ILE A 115 8.62 1.42 -12.08
N PRO A 116 8.30 2.05 -13.21
CA PRO A 116 9.26 2.86 -13.94
C PRO A 116 9.67 4.09 -13.11
N ALA A 117 10.98 4.38 -13.15
CA ALA A 117 11.59 5.55 -12.55
C ALA A 117 11.00 6.86 -13.06
#